data_AF-A0A9D6ENL5-F1
#
_entry.id   AF-A0A9D6ENL5-F1
#
_cell.length_a   1.000
_cell.length_b   1.000
_cell.length_c   1.000
_cell.angle_alpha   90.00
_cell.angle_beta   90.00
_cell.angle_gamma   90.00
#
_symmetry.space_group_name_H-M   'P 1'
#
loop_
_entity.id
_entity.type
_entity.pdbx_description
1 polymer ?
#
loop_
_entity_poly.entity_id
_entity_poly.type
_entity_poly.pdbx_seq_one_letter_code
_entity_poly.pdbx_strand_id
1 'polypeptide(L)'
;MADVNVEAGERMPTGVGELDRVLGGGVVRGSLVLIGGDPGIGKCVTADTRVLDPVSGAYLLVTEWAQERRPVLAVDEETLQLSQASVAAFHERGTHPIVEVTTGLGRTLRCTPDHPLMTPEGWRPVRELATGGRIAAPRGLP
;
A
#
# COMPACT_ATOMS: atom_id res chain seq x y z
N MET A 1 -24.46 -28.34 40.35
CA MET A 1 -23.49 -27.59 39.53
C MET A 1 -23.27 -28.42 38.28
N ALA A 2 -23.43 -27.82 37.10
CA ALA A 2 -23.11 -28.47 35.84
C ALA A 2 -21.81 -27.86 35.31
N ASP A 3 -20.88 -28.72 34.92
CA ASP A 3 -19.63 -28.30 34.30
C ASP A 3 -19.91 -27.87 32.85
N VAL A 4 -19.42 -26.69 32.48
CA VAL A 4 -19.45 -26.20 31.10
C VAL A 4 -18.10 -26.54 30.47
N ASN A 5 -18.12 -27.38 29.44
CA ASN A 5 -16.94 -27.64 28.61
C ASN A 5 -16.91 -26.65 27.44
N VAL A 6 -15.81 -25.90 27.29
CA VAL A 6 -15.58 -24.99 26.18
C VAL A 6 -14.51 -25.59 25.30
N GLU A 7 -14.91 -26.14 24.14
CA GLU A 7 -13.96 -26.61 23.15
C GLU A 7 -13.54 -25.45 22.23
N ALA A 8 -12.22 -25.26 22.07
CA ALA A 8 -11.70 -24.30 21.13
C ALA A 8 -11.90 -24.82 19.70
N GLY A 9 -12.71 -24.13 18.90
CA GLY A 9 -12.95 -24.50 17.51
C GLY A 9 -11.68 -24.46 16.65
N GLU A 10 -11.62 -25.33 15.65
CA GLU A 10 -10.50 -25.41 14.69
C GLU A 10 -10.27 -24.05 14.01
N ARG A 11 -9.02 -23.57 14.06
CA ARG A 11 -8.59 -22.31 13.43
C ARG A 11 -8.02 -22.58 12.05
N MET A 12 -8.51 -21.83 11.07
CA MET A 12 -8.07 -21.88 9.68
C MET A 12 -7.23 -20.63 9.40
N PRO A 13 -6.00 -20.78 8.88
CA PRO A 13 -5.16 -19.64 8.52
C PRO A 13 -5.83 -18.83 7.41
N THR A 14 -5.77 -17.50 7.51
CA THR A 14 -6.31 -16.59 6.48
C THR A 14 -5.35 -16.39 5.33
N GLY A 15 -4.06 -16.73 5.52
CA GLY A 15 -2.98 -16.44 4.58
C GLY A 15 -2.41 -15.03 4.74
N VAL A 16 -2.98 -14.20 5.63
CA VAL A 16 -2.46 -12.88 5.99
C VAL A 16 -1.85 -12.98 7.38
N GLY A 17 -0.52 -13.10 7.46
CA GLY A 17 0.17 -13.42 8.72
C GLY A 17 -0.14 -12.49 9.89
N GLU A 18 -0.29 -11.19 9.62
CA GLU A 18 -0.62 -10.21 10.67
C GLU A 18 -2.07 -10.36 11.16
N LEU A 19 -2.99 -10.66 10.26
CA LEU A 19 -4.38 -10.95 10.61
C LEU A 19 -4.45 -12.25 11.42
N ASP A 20 -3.72 -13.29 11.00
CA ASP A 20 -3.64 -14.55 11.74
C ASP A 20 -3.06 -14.36 13.15
N ARG A 21 -2.03 -13.52 13.30
CA ARG A 21 -1.45 -13.16 14.61
C ARG A 21 -2.48 -12.50 15.51
N VAL A 22 -3.22 -11.51 15.01
CA VAL A 22 -4.26 -10.80 15.77
C VAL A 22 -5.42 -11.72 16.12
N LEU A 23 -5.78 -12.65 15.23
CA LEU A 23 -6.84 -13.62 15.45
C LEU A 23 -6.40 -14.83 16.30
N GLY A 24 -5.13 -14.95 16.67
CA GLY A 24 -4.61 -16.05 17.49
C GLY A 24 -4.39 -17.35 16.71
N GLY A 25 -3.93 -17.25 15.45
CA GLY A 25 -3.63 -18.38 14.56
C GLY A 25 -4.65 -18.61 13.45
N GLY A 26 -5.50 -17.61 13.14
CA GLY A 26 -6.50 -17.69 12.06
C GLY A 26 -7.95 -17.67 12.55
N VAL A 27 -8.89 -17.79 11.59
CA VAL A 27 -10.33 -17.70 11.83
C VAL A 27 -10.94 -19.02 12.28
N VAL A 28 -11.91 -18.99 13.19
CA VAL A 28 -12.66 -20.19 13.59
C VAL A 28 -13.79 -20.43 12.59
N ARG A 29 -13.97 -21.68 12.16
CA ARG A 29 -15.07 -22.03 11.24
C ARG A 29 -16.43 -21.64 11.83
N GLY A 30 -17.23 -20.90 11.07
CA GLY A 30 -18.54 -20.40 11.50
C GLY A 30 -18.50 -19.14 12.37
N SER A 31 -17.33 -18.55 12.59
CA SER A 31 -17.20 -17.28 13.30
C SER A 31 -17.48 -16.07 12.38
N LEU A 32 -17.97 -14.98 12.98
CA LEU A 32 -18.05 -13.66 12.34
C LEU A 32 -16.93 -12.78 12.92
N VAL A 33 -16.06 -12.29 12.06
CA VAL A 33 -14.96 -11.37 12.43
C VAL A 33 -15.17 -10.06 11.68
N LEU A 34 -15.44 -8.97 12.41
CA LEU A 34 -15.51 -7.62 11.85
C LEU A 34 -14.13 -6.98 11.89
N ILE A 35 -13.58 -6.66 10.71
CA ILE A 35 -12.31 -5.95 10.58
C ILE A 35 -12.63 -4.49 10.29
N GLY A 36 -12.32 -3.61 11.23
CA GLY A 36 -12.48 -2.16 11.10
C GLY A 36 -11.12 -1.47 11.14
N GLY A 37 -10.84 -0.67 10.13
CA GLY A 37 -9.66 0.19 10.05
C GLY A 37 -9.82 1.14 8.87
N ASP A 38 -9.23 2.33 8.95
CA ASP A 38 -9.19 3.23 7.80
C ASP A 38 -8.45 2.53 6.64
N PRO A 39 -8.99 2.47 5.42
CA PRO A 39 -8.20 2.09 4.26
C PRO A 39 -7.00 3.03 4.15
N GLY A 40 -5.78 2.49 4.04
CA GLY A 40 -4.58 3.29 3.78
C GLY A 40 -4.19 4.26 4.91
N ILE A 41 -4.39 3.91 6.19
CA ILE A 41 -3.90 4.70 7.33
C ILE A 41 -2.42 5.04 7.12
N GLY A 42 -2.12 6.33 6.90
CA GLY A 42 -0.76 6.86 6.84
C GLY A 42 -0.04 6.79 5.49
N LYS A 43 -0.67 6.36 4.38
CA LYS A 43 -0.01 6.24 3.06
C LYS A 43 -0.61 7.20 2.04
N CYS A 44 -0.14 8.45 2.02
CA CYS A 44 -0.65 9.47 1.12
C CYS A 44 0.49 10.18 0.38
N VAL A 45 0.19 10.69 -0.80
CA VAL A 45 1.04 11.59 -1.57
C VAL A 45 0.35 12.95 -1.68
N THR A 46 1.10 14.00 -2.00
CA THR A 46 0.51 15.33 -2.20
C THR A 46 -0.30 15.39 -3.50
N ALA A 47 -1.32 16.27 -3.55
CA ALA A 47 -2.24 16.39 -4.69
C ALA A 47 -1.55 16.76 -6.03
N ASP A 48 -0.40 17.41 -5.96
CA ASP A 48 0.45 17.75 -7.11
C ASP A 48 1.30 16.57 -7.62
N THR A 49 1.23 15.40 -6.95
CA THR A 49 1.95 14.20 -7.37
C THR A 49 1.50 13.75 -8.75
N ARG A 50 2.46 13.54 -9.64
CA ARG A 50 2.23 13.10 -11.01
C ARG A 50 2.28 11.58 -11.12
N VAL A 51 1.22 11.01 -11.67
CA VAL A 51 1.09 9.58 -11.96
C VAL A 51 1.04 9.40 -13.47
N LEU A 52 1.77 8.41 -13.98
CA LEU A 52 1.71 8.04 -15.40
C LEU A 52 0.40 7.31 -15.69
N ASP A 53 -0.41 7.87 -16.58
CA ASP A 53 -1.57 7.20 -17.15
C ASP A 53 -1.10 6.28 -18.30
N PRO A 54 -1.20 4.95 -18.17
CA PRO A 54 -0.72 4.02 -19.18
C PRO A 54 -1.57 4.00 -20.45
N VAL A 55 -2.75 4.61 -20.45
CA VAL A 55 -3.62 4.69 -21.64
C VAL A 55 -3.18 5.85 -22.52
N SER A 56 -2.96 7.02 -21.94
CA SER A 56 -2.58 8.23 -22.68
C SER A 56 -1.06 8.42 -22.80
N GLY A 57 -0.26 7.77 -21.96
CA GLY A 57 1.18 7.99 -21.83
C GLY A 57 1.55 9.31 -21.13
N ALA A 58 0.56 10.07 -20.66
CA ALA A 58 0.77 11.35 -20.01
C ALA A 58 1.00 11.20 -18.50
N TYR A 59 1.78 12.12 -17.93
CA TYR A 59 1.82 12.31 -16.48
C TYR A 59 0.69 13.25 -16.06
N LEU A 60 -0.30 12.71 -15.36
CA LEU A 60 -1.47 13.42 -14.85
C LEU A 60 -1.33 13.64 -13.35
N LEU A 61 -2.01 14.64 -12.80
CA LEU A 61 -2.08 14.81 -11.34
C LEU A 61 -2.83 13.62 -10.73
N VAL A 62 -2.43 13.19 -9.54
CA VAL A 62 -3.08 12.08 -8.83
C VAL A 62 -4.57 12.38 -8.58
N THR A 63 -4.95 13.65 -8.49
CA THR A 63 -6.34 14.11 -8.33
C THR A 63 -7.24 13.76 -9.52
N GLU A 64 -6.69 13.50 -10.71
CA GLU A 64 -7.49 13.07 -11.86
C GLU A 64 -8.18 11.72 -11.61
N TRP A 65 -7.59 10.85 -10.79
CA TRP A 65 -8.18 9.56 -10.39
C TRP A 65 -9.42 9.70 -9.50
N ALA A 66 -9.66 10.87 -8.92
CA ALA A 66 -10.88 11.15 -8.16
C ALA A 66 -12.10 11.29 -9.09
N GLN A 67 -11.90 11.83 -10.29
CA GLN A 67 -12.96 12.08 -11.27
C GLN A 67 -13.19 10.86 -12.15
N GLU A 68 -12.11 10.23 -12.60
CA GLU A 68 -12.17 9.09 -13.50
C GLU A 68 -11.16 8.02 -13.07
N ARG A 69 -11.65 6.82 -12.74
CA ARG A 69 -10.81 5.71 -12.30
C ARG A 69 -10.05 5.08 -13.47
N ARG A 70 -8.91 5.68 -13.80
CA ARG A 70 -7.97 5.21 -14.82
C ARG A 70 -7.10 4.06 -14.28
N PRO A 71 -6.58 3.17 -15.13
CA PRO A 71 -5.55 2.22 -14.71
C PRO A 71 -4.24 2.97 -14.38
N VAL A 72 -3.33 2.31 -13.66
CA VAL A 72 -1.97 2.79 -13.39
C VAL A 72 -0.96 1.74 -13.80
N LEU A 73 0.31 2.12 -13.99
CA LEU A 73 1.39 1.13 -13.97
C LEU A 73 1.75 0.81 -12.52
N ALA A 74 1.69 -0.47 -12.18
CA ALA A 74 2.16 -1.01 -10.91
C ALA A 74 3.32 -1.99 -11.16
N VAL A 75 4.18 -2.16 -10.16
CA VAL A 75 5.21 -3.19 -10.19
C VAL A 75 4.62 -4.50 -9.67
N ASP A 76 4.83 -5.57 -10.42
CA ASP A 76 4.60 -6.94 -9.97
C ASP A 76 5.76 -7.34 -9.04
N GLU A 77 5.46 -7.72 -7.80
CA GLU A 77 6.48 -7.93 -6.77
C GLU A 77 7.29 -9.22 -6.96
N GLU A 78 6.78 -10.18 -7.73
CA GLU A 78 7.48 -11.45 -8.01
C GLU A 78 8.44 -11.30 -9.20
N THR A 79 7.98 -10.64 -10.27
CA THR A 79 8.72 -10.50 -11.53
C THR A 79 9.49 -9.18 -11.64
N LEU A 80 9.18 -8.21 -10.77
CA LEU A 80 9.69 -6.83 -10.79
C LEU A 80 9.46 -6.11 -12.13
N GLN A 81 8.44 -6.54 -12.89
CA GLN A 81 8.02 -5.90 -14.13
C GLN A 81 6.86 -4.94 -13.90
N LEU A 82 6.74 -3.92 -14.76
CA LEU A 82 5.59 -3.03 -14.75
C LEU A 82 4.42 -3.66 -15.51
N SER A 83 3.24 -3.62 -14.92
CA SER A 83 1.99 -4.04 -15.56
C SER A 83 0.87 -3.04 -15.27
N GLN A 84 -0.16 -3.02 -16.12
CA GLN A 84 -1.32 -2.18 -15.87
C GLN A 84 -2.17 -2.79 -14.73
N ALA A 85 -2.54 -1.97 -13.76
CA ALA A 85 -3.41 -2.34 -12.65
C ALA A 85 -4.63 -1.42 -12.57
N SER A 86 -5.78 -1.97 -12.22
CA SER A 86 -7.01 -1.20 -11.99
C SER A 86 -6.96 -0.51 -10.63
N VAL A 87 -7.42 0.75 -10.58
CA VAL A 87 -7.54 1.50 -9.32
C VAL A 87 -8.92 1.23 -8.72
N ALA A 88 -8.93 0.55 -7.57
CA ALA A 88 -10.16 0.19 -6.87
C ALA A 88 -10.85 1.42 -6.24
N ALA A 89 -10.08 2.35 -5.67
CA ALA A 89 -10.58 3.51 -4.97
C ALA A 89 -9.59 4.67 -5.00
N PHE A 90 -10.14 5.88 -4.91
CA PHE A 90 -9.39 7.10 -4.62
C PHE A 90 -9.82 7.59 -3.23
N HIS A 91 -8.85 7.97 -2.41
CA HIS A 91 -9.09 8.46 -1.06
C HIS A 91 -8.47 9.84 -0.89
N GLU A 92 -9.30 10.86 -0.77
CA GLU A 92 -8.85 12.17 -0.34
C GLU A 92 -8.65 12.14 1.18
N ARG A 93 -7.43 12.43 1.61
CA ARG A 93 -7.06 12.58 3.02
C ARG A 93 -6.58 14.00 3.17
N GLY A 94 -7.09 14.69 4.18
CA GLY A 94 -6.88 16.12 4.38
C GLY A 94 -5.42 16.49 4.65
N THR A 95 -5.18 17.40 5.59
CA THR A 95 -3.81 17.83 5.85
C THR A 95 -3.08 16.83 6.74
N HIS A 96 -1.91 16.38 6.29
CA HIS A 96 -1.00 15.51 7.02
C HIS A 96 0.43 16.07 7.00
N PRO A 97 1.30 15.70 7.95
CA PRO A 97 2.74 15.96 7.83
C PRO A 97 3.30 15.34 6.55
N ILE A 98 4.10 16.11 5.81
CA ILE A 98 4.71 15.70 4.54
C ILE A 98 6.22 15.75 4.66
N VAL A 99 6.87 14.75 4.08
CA VAL A 99 8.32 14.72 3.83
C VAL A 99 8.56 14.71 2.32
N GLU A 100 9.69 15.25 1.89
CA GLU A 100 10.13 15.20 0.50
C GLU A 100 11.30 14.22 0.36
N VAL A 101 11.14 13.22 -0.50
CA VAL A 101 12.18 12.29 -0.89
C VAL A 101 12.74 12.73 -2.24
N THR A 102 14.01 13.10 -2.26
CA THR A 102 14.75 13.42 -3.49
C THR A 102 15.75 12.33 -3.80
N THR A 103 15.62 11.71 -4.96
CA THR A 103 16.56 10.69 -5.45
C THR A 103 17.85 11.34 -5.97
N GLY A 104 18.93 10.57 -6.04
CA GLY A 104 20.19 11.03 -6.67
C GLY A 104 20.04 11.40 -8.17
N LEU A 105 18.93 11.01 -8.80
CA LEU A 105 18.56 11.37 -10.17
C LEU A 105 17.70 12.65 -10.25
N GLY A 106 17.50 13.35 -9.13
CA GLY A 106 16.73 14.59 -9.05
C GLY A 106 15.21 14.42 -9.08
N ARG A 107 14.70 13.19 -9.09
CA ARG A 107 13.25 12.93 -8.94
C ARG A 107 12.82 13.15 -7.51
N THR A 108 11.71 13.86 -7.32
CA THR A 108 11.14 14.20 -6.02
C THR A 108 9.79 13.52 -5.80
N LEU A 109 9.53 13.08 -4.58
CA LEU A 109 8.22 12.62 -4.12
C LEU A 109 7.88 13.27 -2.79
N ARG A 110 6.71 13.88 -2.70
CA ARG A 110 6.18 14.48 -1.47
C ARG A 110 5.06 13.60 -0.94
N CYS A 111 5.26 13.03 0.25
CA CYS A 111 4.35 12.03 0.81
C CYS A 111 4.36 12.04 2.34
N THR A 112 3.43 11.30 2.94
CA THR A 112 3.43 11.07 4.39
C THR A 112 4.64 10.23 4.82
N PRO A 113 5.17 10.41 6.03
CA PRO A 113 6.34 9.65 6.52
C PRO A 113 6.15 8.13 6.52
N ASP A 114 4.91 7.64 6.66
CA ASP A 114 4.57 6.21 6.64
C ASP A 114 4.27 5.68 5.23
N HIS A 115 4.36 6.51 4.19
CA HIS A 115 4.19 6.05 2.82
C HIS A 115 5.33 5.08 2.45
N PRO A 116 5.03 3.83 2.04
CA PRO A 116 6.07 2.86 1.73
C PRO A 116 6.68 3.12 0.36
N LEU A 117 7.99 2.99 0.28
CA LEU A 117 8.73 2.89 -0.97
C LEU A 117 9.36 1.50 -1.05
N MET A 118 9.40 0.94 -2.25
CA MET A 118 10.06 -0.34 -2.51
C MET A 118 11.57 -0.12 -2.40
N THR A 119 12.23 -0.91 -1.56
CA THR A 119 13.70 -0.96 -1.40
C THR A 119 14.21 -2.34 -1.83
N PRO A 120 15.52 -2.56 -1.99
CA PRO A 120 16.05 -3.90 -2.25
C PRO A 120 15.69 -4.93 -1.17
N GLU A 121 15.42 -4.49 0.05
CA GLU A 121 15.02 -5.30 1.19
C GLU A 121 13.47 -5.41 1.34
N GLY A 122 12.71 -4.90 0.36
CA GLY A 122 11.24 -4.88 0.34
C GLY A 122 10.64 -3.51 0.64
N TRP A 123 9.33 -3.46 0.88
CA TRP A 123 8.62 -2.20 1.17
C TRP A 123 9.01 -1.64 2.55
N ARG A 124 9.46 -0.39 2.58
CA ARG A 124 9.83 0.32 3.82
C ARG A 124 9.18 1.70 3.85
N PRO A 125 8.66 2.17 5.01
CA PRO A 125 8.11 3.51 5.14
C PRO A 125 9.21 4.56 4.96
N VAL A 126 8.88 5.71 4.39
CA VAL A 126 9.85 6.81 4.13
C VAL A 126 10.61 7.21 5.39
N ARG A 127 9.95 7.25 6.56
CA ARG A 127 10.58 7.62 7.84
C ARG A 127 11.72 6.70 8.28
N GLU A 128 11.83 5.49 7.71
CA GLU A 128 12.90 4.54 8.01
C GLU A 128 14.02 4.57 6.98
N LEU A 129 13.88 5.34 5.90
CA LEU A 129 14.91 5.50 4.88
C LEU A 129 16.00 6.45 5.37
N ALA A 130 17.25 6.06 5.18
CA ALA A 130 18.40 6.92 5.40
C ALA A 130 18.84 7.61 4.10
N THR A 131 19.43 8.80 4.22
CA THR A 131 20.10 9.46 3.08
C THR A 131 21.15 8.52 2.48
N GLY A 132 21.16 8.41 1.14
CA GLY A 132 22.00 7.44 0.42
C GLY A 132 21.40 6.04 0.30
N GLY A 133 20.25 5.78 0.95
CA GLY A 133 19.47 4.57 0.75
C GLY A 133 18.97 4.40 -0.68
N ARG A 134 18.70 3.16 -1.08
CA ARG A 134 18.21 2.82 -2.42
C ARG A 134 16.70 2.57 -2.38
N ILE A 135 16.00 3.15 -3.33
CA ILE A 135 14.59 2.84 -3.62
C ILE A 135 14.48 2.36 -5.07
N ALA A 136 13.47 1.55 -5.35
CA ALA A 136 13.15 1.14 -6.70
C ALA A 136 12.71 2.34 -7.52
N ALA A 137 13.17 2.38 -8.77
CA ALA A 137 12.68 3.30 -9.78
C ALA A 137 12.70 2.59 -11.13
N PRO A 138 11.68 2.83 -11.98
CA PRO A 138 11.65 2.22 -13.31
C PRO A 138 12.86 2.68 -14.13
N ARG A 139 13.53 1.72 -14.77
CA ARG A 139 14.63 2.00 -15.72
C ARG A 139 14.11 2.50 -17.07
N GLY A 140 12.89 2.11 -17.42
CA GLY A 140 12.16 2.51 -18.61
C GLY A 140 10.67 2.27 -18.39
N LEU A 141 9.85 2.88 -19.23
CA LEU A 141 8.42 2.62 -19.30
C LEU A 141 8.16 1.58 -20.41
N PRO A 142 7.17 0.68 -20.23
CA PRO A 142 6.78 -0.28 -21.26
C PRO A 142 6.19 0.41 -22.50
#